data_AF-A0AAD4BQQ9-F1
#
_entry.id   AF-A0AAD4BQQ9-F1
#
_cell.length_a   1.000
_cell.length_b   1.000
_cell.length_c   1.000
_cell.angle_alpha   90.00
_cell.angle_beta   90.00
_cell.angle_gamma   90.00
#
_symmetry.space_group_name_H-M   'P 1'
#
loop_
_entity.id
_entity.type
_entity.pdbx_description
1 polymer ?
#
loop_
_entity_poly.entity_id
_entity_poly.type
_entity_poly.pdbx_seq_one_letter_code
_entity_poly.pdbx_strand_id
1 'polypeptide(L)'
;LDNASNNKTMMVELGKLLATCNIPFHAADQCIMCFPHIINLCSQDVIHAFDKTNLDGLDAMFTDLFDDPAEKNRFVAAITRLPIDIGQETVRCICASGLPRDQFTNIIISGNEKGWFHGPSSETIKVPQNELLCDVQTRWNLTYFMLRLAWVEERGKEDADGVEDTVAARAGCWRG
;
A
#
# COMPACT_ATOMS: atom_id res chain seq x y z
N LEU A 1 -9.34 6.26 0.71
CA LEU A 1 -10.26 5.11 0.88
C LEU A 1 -9.85 4.33 2.12
N ASP A 2 -10.77 4.10 3.04
CA ASP A 2 -10.53 3.26 4.22
C ASP A 2 -10.85 1.79 3.91
N ASN A 3 -9.81 1.04 3.55
CA ASN A 3 -9.93 -0.36 3.16
C ASN A 3 -10.36 -1.27 4.31
N ALA A 4 -10.08 -0.90 5.56
CA ALA A 4 -10.50 -1.67 6.72
C ALA A 4 -12.01 -1.56 6.92
N SER A 5 -12.55 -0.34 6.83
CA SER A 5 -13.99 -0.12 6.88
C SER A 5 -14.70 -0.75 5.68
N ASN A 6 -14.09 -0.70 4.49
CA ASN A 6 -14.67 -1.36 3.31
C ASN A 6 -14.74 -2.89 3.45
N ASN A 7 -13.74 -3.52 4.07
CA ASN A 7 -13.77 -4.97 4.29
C ASN A 7 -14.84 -5.33 5.33
N LYS A 8 -14.97 -4.56 6.41
CA LYS A 8 -16.08 -4.73 7.37
C LYS A 8 -17.44 -4.63 6.66
N THR A 9 -17.63 -3.64 5.79
CA THR A 9 -18.85 -3.49 4.99
C THR A 9 -19.05 -4.68 4.05
N MET A 10 -18.02 -5.14 3.36
CA MET A 10 -18.08 -6.33 2.49
C MET A 10 -18.51 -7.57 3.27
N MET A 11 -17.95 -7.81 4.45
CA MET A 11 -18.32 -8.95 5.30
C MET A 11 -19.79 -8.87 5.76
N VAL A 12 -20.31 -7.67 6.01
CA VAL A 12 -21.73 -7.46 6.31
C VAL A 12 -22.61 -7.80 5.10
N GLU A 13 -22.27 -7.32 3.90
CA GLU A 13 -23.03 -7.63 2.69
C GLU A 13 -22.95 -9.12 2.32
N LEU A 14 -21.78 -9.75 2.48
CA LEU A 14 -21.60 -11.19 2.30
C LEU A 14 -22.51 -11.97 3.26
N GLY A 15 -22.61 -11.55 4.52
CA GLY A 15 -23.52 -12.16 5.49
C GLY A 15 -24.98 -12.09 5.05
N LYS A 16 -25.42 -10.99 4.44
CA LYS A 16 -26.78 -10.87 3.88
C LYS A 16 -27.01 -11.84 2.73
N LEU A 17 -26.04 -11.99 1.83
CA LEU A 17 -26.12 -12.95 0.71
C LEU A 17 -26.11 -14.40 1.20
N LEU A 18 -25.34 -14.73 2.23
CA LEU A 18 -25.32 -16.07 2.80
C LEU A 18 -26.63 -16.39 3.55
N ALA A 19 -27.25 -15.39 4.16
CA ALA A 19 -28.55 -15.54 4.82
C ALA A 19 -29.67 -15.91 3.82
N THR A 20 -29.63 -15.45 2.57
CA THR A 20 -30.62 -15.86 1.55
C THR A 20 -30.48 -17.34 1.18
N CYS A 21 -29.28 -17.90 1.35
CA CYS A 21 -28.99 -19.32 1.21
C CYS A 21 -29.18 -20.11 2.51
N ASN A 22 -29.70 -19.49 3.57
CA ASN A 22 -29.88 -20.08 4.90
C ASN A 22 -28.56 -20.57 5.54
N ILE A 23 -27.45 -19.92 5.21
CA ILE A 23 -26.12 -20.21 5.76
C ILE A 23 -25.86 -19.24 6.92
N PRO A 24 -25.67 -19.73 8.16
CA PRO A 24 -25.36 -18.87 9.29
C PRO A 24 -23.98 -18.25 9.13
N PHE A 25 -23.93 -16.92 9.14
CA PHE A 25 -22.69 -16.15 9.01
C PHE A 25 -22.71 -14.92 9.92
N HIS A 26 -21.65 -14.76 10.71
CA HIS A 26 -21.46 -13.65 11.63
C HIS A 26 -20.24 -12.83 11.20
N ALA A 27 -20.50 -11.69 10.56
CA ALA A 27 -19.46 -10.86 9.96
C ALA A 27 -18.36 -10.42 10.95
N ALA A 28 -18.69 -10.23 12.23
CA ALA A 28 -17.72 -9.84 13.25
C ALA A 28 -16.80 -11.01 13.66
N ASP A 29 -17.38 -12.20 13.86
CA ASP A 29 -16.66 -13.36 14.39
C ASP A 29 -15.90 -14.13 13.30
N GLN A 30 -16.31 -13.97 12.03
CA GLN A 30 -15.74 -14.66 10.88
C GLN A 30 -14.93 -13.73 9.96
N CYS A 31 -14.67 -12.49 10.42
CA CYS A 31 -13.72 -11.59 9.77
C CYS A 31 -12.29 -11.91 10.24
N ILE A 32 -11.60 -12.78 9.51
CA ILE A 32 -10.16 -12.99 9.71
C ILE A 32 -9.43 -11.69 9.34
N MET A 33 -8.94 -10.98 10.36
CA MET A 33 -8.08 -9.83 10.14
C MET A 33 -6.75 -10.30 9.55
N CYS A 34 -6.33 -9.71 8.43
CA CYS A 34 -5.01 -10.00 7.90
C CYS A 34 -3.94 -9.53 8.91
N PHE A 35 -2.85 -10.29 9.06
CA PHE A 35 -1.76 -9.95 9.98
C PHE A 35 -1.31 -8.48 9.91
N PRO A 36 -1.15 -7.88 8.72
CA PRO A 36 -0.71 -6.49 8.68
C PRO A 36 -1.81 -5.48 9.07
N HIS A 37 -3.09 -5.85 9.02
CA HIS A 37 -4.16 -5.03 9.59
C HIS A 37 -4.05 -4.99 11.12
N ILE A 38 -3.74 -6.13 11.74
CA ILE A 38 -3.46 -6.22 13.19
C ILE A 38 -2.25 -5.35 13.53
N ILE A 39 -1.15 -5.46 12.79
CA ILE A 39 0.03 -4.60 13.00
C ILE A 39 -0.33 -3.12 12.87
N ASN A 40 -1.10 -2.73 11.85
CA ASN A 40 -1.55 -1.35 11.68
C ASN A 40 -2.39 -0.86 12.88
N LEU A 41 -3.31 -1.67 13.39
CA LEU A 41 -4.09 -1.32 14.59
C LEU A 41 -3.19 -1.16 15.82
N CYS A 42 -2.27 -2.11 16.07
CA CYS A 42 -1.32 -2.00 17.17
C CYS A 42 -0.45 -0.73 17.06
N SER A 43 0.01 -0.40 15.85
CA SER A 43 0.77 0.84 15.63
C SER A 43 -0.08 2.09 15.88
N GLN A 44 -1.34 2.11 15.46
CA GLN A 44 -2.26 3.23 15.74
C GLN A 44 -2.52 3.37 17.24
N ASP A 45 -2.72 2.28 17.97
CA ASP A 45 -2.93 2.30 19.42
C ASP A 45 -1.70 2.88 20.15
N VAL A 46 -0.49 2.49 19.74
CA VAL A 46 0.76 3.04 20.27
C VAL A 46 0.86 4.55 20.00
N ILE A 47 0.56 4.99 18.78
CA ILE A 47 0.58 6.42 18.41
C ILE A 47 -0.43 7.20 19.25
N HIS A 48 -1.67 6.71 19.37
CA HIS A 48 -2.70 7.37 20.18
C HIS A 48 -2.37 7.41 21.67
N ALA A 49 -1.70 6.39 22.20
CA ALA A 49 -1.20 6.40 23.57
C ALA A 49 -0.09 7.43 23.74
N PHE A 50 0.81 7.56 22.77
CA PHE A 50 1.86 8.55 22.75
C PHE A 50 1.30 9.97 22.76
N ASP A 51 0.29 10.28 21.93
CA ASP A 51 -0.35 11.59 21.88
C ASP A 51 -1.05 11.98 23.20
N LYS A 52 -1.53 10.98 23.96
CA LYS A 52 -2.19 11.18 25.26
C LYS A 52 -1.21 11.18 26.44
N THR A 53 0.07 10.91 26.19
CA THR A 53 1.06 10.81 27.26
C THR A 53 1.35 12.20 27.80
N ASN A 54 1.24 12.37 29.12
CA ASN A 54 1.70 13.58 29.76
C ASN A 54 3.24 13.61 29.74
N LEU A 55 3.80 14.61 29.06
CA LEU A 55 5.24 14.82 28.93
C LEU A 55 5.79 15.79 30.00
N ASP A 56 5.07 16.00 31.09
CA ASP A 56 5.55 16.77 32.23
C ASP A 56 6.87 16.16 32.77
N GLY A 57 7.87 17.03 33.00
CA GLY A 57 9.18 16.60 33.49
C GLY A 57 10.12 16.01 32.43
N LEU A 58 9.72 15.98 31.16
CA LEU A 58 10.58 15.56 30.04
C LEU A 58 11.92 16.33 29.98
N ASP A 59 11.88 17.62 30.35
CA ASP A 59 13.07 18.48 30.41
C ASP A 59 14.14 17.94 31.39
N ALA A 60 13.72 17.39 32.52
CA ALA A 60 14.62 16.81 33.51
C ALA A 60 15.25 15.49 33.00
N MET A 61 14.50 14.69 32.25
CA MET A 61 15.00 13.42 31.70
C MET A 61 16.08 13.58 30.63
N PHE A 62 16.11 14.71 29.91
CA PHE A 62 17.09 14.97 28.85
C PHE A 62 18.23 15.90 29.26
N THR A 63 18.29 16.31 30.53
CA THR A 63 19.30 17.27 30.99
C THR A 63 20.73 16.76 30.82
N ASP A 64 20.95 15.45 30.98
CA ASP A 64 22.29 14.85 30.83
C ASP A 64 22.60 14.43 29.37
N LEU A 65 21.66 14.57 28.44
CA LEU A 65 21.80 14.10 27.05
C LEU A 65 22.33 15.18 26.09
N PHE A 66 22.33 16.45 26.52
CA PHE A 66 22.71 17.60 25.70
C PHE A 66 23.67 18.50 26.46
N ASP A 67 24.82 18.79 25.86
CA ASP A 67 25.79 19.75 26.41
C ASP A 67 25.29 21.21 26.28
N ASP A 68 24.50 21.50 25.24
CA ASP A 68 23.90 22.83 24.98
C ASP A 68 22.44 22.89 25.46
N PRO A 69 22.12 23.74 26.46
CA PRO A 69 20.74 23.96 26.91
C PRO A 69 19.80 24.47 25.81
N ALA A 70 20.31 25.22 24.82
CA ALA A 70 19.48 25.72 23.71
C ALA A 70 19.06 24.58 22.76
N GLU A 71 19.95 23.64 22.49
CA GLU A 71 19.65 22.43 21.73
C GLU A 71 18.64 21.55 22.47
N LYS A 72 18.84 21.32 23.78
CA LYS A 72 17.87 20.61 24.64
C LYS A 72 16.47 21.21 24.52
N ASN A 73 16.36 22.52 24.70
CA ASN A 73 15.07 23.22 24.68
C ASN A 73 14.37 23.10 23.31
N ARG A 74 15.12 23.15 22.20
CA ARG A 74 14.56 22.93 20.86
C ARG A 74 14.06 21.50 20.69
N PHE A 75 14.81 20.51 21.18
CA PHE A 75 14.44 19.11 21.11
C PHE A 75 13.18 18.81 21.94
N VAL A 76 13.13 19.26 23.20
CA VAL A 76 11.95 19.12 24.08
C VAL A 76 10.73 19.79 23.45
N ALA A 77 10.89 20.99 22.90
CA ALA A 77 9.81 21.67 22.18
C ALA A 77 9.35 20.90 20.92
N ALA A 78 10.26 20.24 20.20
CA ALA A 78 9.92 19.43 19.03
C ALA A 78 9.16 18.15 19.41
N ILE A 79 9.57 17.45 20.48
CA ILE A 79 8.85 16.25 20.98
C ILE A 79 7.46 16.62 21.52
N THR A 80 7.33 17.78 22.14
CA THR A 80 6.03 18.24 22.67
C THR A 80 5.04 18.61 21.55
N ARG A 81 5.53 18.86 20.33
CA ARG A 81 4.72 19.27 19.17
C ARG A 81 4.18 18.10 18.33
N LEU A 82 4.00 16.91 18.93
CA LEU A 82 3.52 15.72 18.22
C LEU A 82 4.43 15.38 17.02
N PRO A 83 5.69 14.96 17.26
CA PRO A 83 6.69 14.74 16.21
C PRO A 83 6.25 13.73 15.15
N ILE A 84 5.37 12.80 15.52
CA ILE A 84 4.77 11.83 14.62
C ILE A 84 3.86 12.53 13.61
N ASP A 85 3.01 13.46 14.05
CA ASP A 85 2.12 14.22 13.17
C ASP A 85 2.91 15.12 12.22
N ILE A 86 3.94 15.79 12.72
CA ILE A 86 4.83 16.61 11.87
C ILE A 86 5.53 15.74 10.82
N GLY A 87 6.02 14.57 11.23
CA GLY A 87 6.64 13.60 10.32
C GLY A 87 5.65 13.11 9.25
N GLN A 88 4.44 12.72 9.66
CA GLN A 88 3.38 12.31 8.74
C GLN A 88 3.00 13.42 7.77
N GLU A 89 2.84 14.66 8.24
CA GLU A 89 2.48 15.80 7.40
C GLU A 89 3.59 16.16 6.41
N THR A 90 4.85 16.06 6.84
CA THR A 90 6.01 16.24 5.97
C THR A 90 6.02 15.19 4.86
N VAL A 91 5.85 13.91 5.21
CA VAL A 91 5.76 12.82 4.22
C VAL A 91 4.58 13.04 3.28
N ARG A 92 3.40 13.40 3.79
CA ARG A 92 2.23 13.73 2.96
C ARG A 92 2.52 14.86 1.98
N CYS A 93 3.14 15.96 2.44
CA CYS A 93 3.52 17.07 1.58
C CYS A 93 4.51 16.63 0.49
N ILE A 94 5.52 15.82 0.84
CA ILE A 94 6.48 15.27 -0.12
C ILE A 94 5.77 14.38 -1.15
N CYS A 95 4.93 13.45 -0.73
CA CYS A 95 4.19 12.59 -1.64
C CYS A 95 3.21 13.39 -2.52
N ALA A 96 2.55 14.40 -1.97
CA ALA A 96 1.64 15.30 -2.71
C ALA A 96 2.36 16.18 -3.72
N SER A 97 3.62 16.56 -3.45
CA SER A 97 4.42 17.37 -4.36
C SER A 97 4.81 16.65 -5.66
N GLY A 98 4.67 15.33 -5.73
CA GLY A 98 5.12 14.54 -6.89
C GLY A 98 6.64 14.38 -6.99
N LEU A 99 7.42 15.03 -6.12
CA LEU A 99 8.88 14.98 -6.12
C LEU A 99 9.46 13.56 -6.21
N PRO A 100 8.94 12.54 -5.50
CA PRO A 100 9.45 11.17 -5.64
C PRO A 100 9.27 10.60 -7.06
N ARG A 101 8.15 10.91 -7.73
CA ARG A 101 7.88 10.48 -9.10
C ARG A 101 8.86 11.13 -10.06
N ASP A 102 9.06 12.44 -9.93
CA ASP A 102 9.99 13.20 -10.78
C ASP A 102 11.43 12.71 -10.60
N GLN A 103 11.85 12.50 -9.34
CA GLN A 103 13.18 11.97 -9.03
C GLN A 103 13.38 10.56 -9.60
N PHE A 104 12.38 9.68 -9.49
CA PHE A 104 12.45 8.34 -10.06
C PHE A 104 12.55 8.36 -11.59
N THR A 105 11.73 9.18 -12.25
CA THR A 105 11.79 9.38 -13.70
C THR A 105 13.17 9.89 -14.12
N ASN A 106 13.73 10.87 -13.40
CA ASN A 106 15.06 11.41 -13.66
C ASN A 106 16.17 10.37 -13.47
N ILE A 107 16.05 9.48 -12.47
CA ILE A 107 16.98 8.37 -12.27
C ILE A 107 16.93 7.39 -13.44
N ILE A 108 15.74 7.06 -13.96
CA ILE A 108 15.61 6.18 -15.13
C ILE A 108 16.22 6.84 -16.37
N ILE A 109 15.91 8.12 -16.64
CA ILE A 109 16.46 8.86 -17.77
C ILE A 109 17.99 8.87 -17.70
N SER A 110 18.54 9.39 -16.60
CA SER A 110 19.99 9.52 -16.43
C SER A 110 20.71 8.17 -16.40
N GLY A 111 20.09 7.14 -15.81
CA GLY A 111 20.63 5.79 -15.78
C GLY A 111 20.65 5.13 -17.15
N ASN A 112 19.63 5.36 -17.99
CA ASN A 112 19.60 4.86 -19.37
C ASN A 112 20.63 5.58 -20.26
N GLU A 113 20.82 6.89 -20.07
CA GLU A 113 21.84 7.66 -20.79
C GLU A 113 23.26 7.23 -20.42
N LYS A 114 23.49 6.95 -19.14
CA LYS A 114 24.82 6.59 -18.61
C LYS A 114 25.09 5.09 -18.61
N GLY A 115 24.12 4.26 -19.02
CA GLY A 115 24.27 2.80 -19.05
C GLY A 115 24.40 2.15 -17.66
N TRP A 116 23.71 2.68 -16.65
CA TRP A 116 23.78 2.19 -15.27
C TRP A 116 23.10 0.83 -15.06
N PHE A 117 22.11 0.49 -15.88
CA PHE A 117 21.30 -0.71 -15.70
C PHE A 117 21.92 -1.89 -16.45
N HIS A 118 22.09 -3.01 -15.74
CA HIS A 118 22.69 -4.21 -16.27
C HIS A 118 21.76 -5.40 -16.10
N GLY A 119 21.70 -6.24 -17.12
CA GLY A 119 20.97 -7.51 -17.09
C GLY A 119 21.74 -8.60 -16.34
N PRO A 120 21.15 -9.81 -16.22
CA PRO A 120 21.76 -10.94 -15.52
C PRO A 120 23.11 -11.38 -16.08
N SER A 121 23.37 -11.09 -17.36
CA SER A 121 24.63 -11.39 -18.05
C SER A 121 25.59 -10.19 -18.12
N SER A 122 25.38 -9.15 -17.28
CA SER A 122 26.18 -7.91 -17.21
C SER A 122 26.15 -7.04 -18.47
N GLU A 123 25.20 -7.27 -19.37
CA GLU A 123 24.93 -6.41 -20.52
C GLU A 123 24.18 -5.16 -20.10
N THR A 124 24.53 -4.01 -20.67
CA THR A 124 23.80 -2.77 -20.43
C THR A 124 22.41 -2.85 -21.05
N ILE A 125 21.38 -2.64 -20.23
CA ILE A 125 19.97 -2.64 -20.65
C ILE A 125 19.36 -1.25 -20.52
N LYS A 126 18.33 -0.96 -21.32
CA LYS A 126 17.49 0.23 -21.14
C LYS A 126 16.22 -0.15 -20.39
N VAL A 127 16.00 0.52 -19.27
CA VAL A 127 14.79 0.34 -18.45
C VAL A 127 13.69 1.24 -19.00
N PRO A 128 12.45 0.75 -19.19
CA PRO A 128 11.32 1.59 -19.59
C PRO A 128 11.10 2.76 -18.61
N GLN A 129 10.76 3.94 -19.13
CA GLN A 129 10.42 5.12 -18.34
C GLN A 129 9.03 4.98 -17.73
N ASN A 130 8.93 4.09 -16.74
CA ASN A 130 7.72 3.92 -15.95
C ASN A 130 7.73 4.93 -14.80
N GLU A 131 6.54 5.39 -14.40
CA GLU A 131 6.38 6.20 -13.20
C GLU A 131 6.26 5.31 -11.96
N LEU A 132 6.64 5.86 -10.79
CA LEU A 132 6.22 5.29 -9.52
C LEU A 132 4.68 5.27 -9.50
N LEU A 133 4.13 4.08 -9.26
CA LEU A 133 2.73 3.96 -8.89
C LEU A 133 2.52 4.87 -7.68
N CYS A 134 1.46 5.71 -7.71
CA CYS A 134 1.07 6.52 -6.55
C CYS A 134 1.06 5.62 -5.32
N ASP A 135 1.47 6.15 -4.16
CA ASP A 135 1.35 5.44 -2.89
C ASP A 135 -0.05 4.84 -2.81
N VAL A 136 -0.11 3.53 -3.04
CA VAL A 136 -1.35 2.79 -2.99
C VAL A 136 -1.61 2.72 -1.50
N GLN A 137 -2.54 3.55 -1.04
CA GLN A 137 -3.06 3.56 0.32
C GLN A 137 -3.37 2.10 0.69
N THR A 138 -2.44 1.49 1.42
CA THR A 138 -2.09 0.05 1.33
C THR A 138 -3.14 -0.94 0.80
N ARG A 139 -2.65 -1.84 -0.08
CA ARG A 139 -3.25 -3.13 -0.56
C ARG A 139 -4.29 -2.91 -1.66
N TRP A 140 -4.36 -3.61 -2.79
CA TRP A 140 -4.66 -5.04 -2.98
C TRP A 140 -4.21 -5.50 -4.39
N ASN A 141 -3.06 -5.03 -4.90
CA ASN A 141 -2.60 -5.53 -6.20
C ASN A 141 -2.41 -7.05 -6.18
N LEU A 142 -2.07 -7.67 -5.04
CA LEU A 142 -2.03 -9.12 -4.92
C LEU A 142 -3.40 -9.78 -5.13
N THR A 143 -4.50 -9.22 -4.65
CA THR A 143 -5.83 -9.80 -4.88
C THR A 143 -6.33 -9.51 -6.29
N TYR A 144 -6.07 -8.32 -6.85
CA TYR A 144 -6.28 -8.06 -8.27
C TYR A 144 -5.46 -9.02 -9.14
N PHE A 145 -4.18 -9.27 -8.81
CA PHE A 145 -3.33 -10.22 -9.52
C PHE A 145 -3.75 -11.66 -9.28
N MET A 146 -4.19 -12.05 -8.08
CA MET A 146 -4.70 -13.40 -7.80
C MET A 146 -6.01 -13.65 -8.52
N LEU A 147 -6.93 -12.69 -8.56
CA LEU A 147 -8.17 -12.78 -9.34
C LEU A 147 -7.89 -12.76 -10.84
N ARG A 148 -6.94 -11.93 -11.31
CA ARG A 148 -6.51 -11.89 -12.70
C ARG A 148 -5.82 -13.20 -13.11
N LEU A 149 -4.98 -13.77 -12.26
CA LEU A 149 -4.31 -15.05 -12.50
C LEU A 149 -5.31 -16.20 -12.47
N ALA A 150 -6.23 -16.22 -11.49
CA ALA A 150 -7.32 -17.22 -11.43
C ALA A 150 -8.23 -17.13 -12.66
N TRP A 151 -8.59 -15.92 -13.10
CA TRP A 151 -9.40 -15.71 -14.30
C TRP A 151 -8.67 -16.07 -15.59
N VAL A 152 -7.36 -15.80 -15.68
CA VAL A 152 -6.52 -16.25 -16.80
C VAL A 152 -6.34 -17.77 -16.80
N GLU A 153 -6.27 -18.40 -15.63
CA GLU A 153 -6.13 -19.85 -15.47
C GLU A 153 -7.44 -20.60 -15.75
N GLU A 154 -8.60 -20.01 -15.43
CA GLU A 154 -9.92 -20.54 -15.82
C GLU A 154 -10.11 -20.48 -17.35
N ARG A 155 -9.69 -19.38 -17.99
CA ARG A 155 -9.67 -19.26 -19.47
C ARG A 155 -8.67 -20.22 -20.12
N GLY A 156 -7.50 -20.40 -19.51
CA GLY A 156 -6.49 -21.35 -20.00
C GLY A 156 -6.88 -22.82 -19.82
N LYS A 157 -7.90 -23.11 -18.98
CA LYS A 157 -8.50 -24.45 -18.82
C LYS A 157 -9.69 -24.67 -19.73
N GLU A 158 -10.45 -23.63 -20.07
CA GLU A 158 -11.49 -23.69 -21.12
C GLU A 158 -10.88 -24.03 -22.50
N ASP A 159 -9.64 -23.61 -22.76
CA ASP A 159 -8.92 -23.91 -24.01
C ASP A 159 -8.24 -25.30 -24.03
N ALA A 160 -8.25 -26.06 -22.93
CA ALA A 160 -7.53 -27.34 -22.80
C ALA A 160 -8.45 -28.58 -22.81
N ASP A 161 -9.73 -28.45 -22.48
CA ASP A 161 -10.68 -29.58 -22.35
C ASP A 161 -11.83 -29.57 -23.38
N GLY A 162 -11.69 -28.82 -24.48
CA GLY A 162 -12.74 -28.65 -25.50
C GLY A 162 -12.25 -28.73 -26.94
N VAL A 163 -11.90 -29.95 -27.38
CA VAL A 163 -12.14 -30.56 -28.71
C VAL A 163 -12.05 -29.66 -29.97
N GLU A 164 -11.20 -30.12 -30.90
CA GLU A 164 -11.20 -29.83 -32.34
C GLU A 164 -12.60 -29.62 -32.94
N ASP A 165 -12.66 -28.82 -34.02
CA ASP A 165 -13.83 -28.49 -34.84
C ASP A 165 -14.80 -27.42 -34.29
N THR A 166 -14.47 -26.16 -34.57
CA THR A 166 -15.25 -25.41 -35.57
C THR A 166 -14.43 -24.26 -36.14
N VAL A 167 -13.91 -24.53 -37.34
CA VAL A 167 -13.39 -23.55 -38.29
C VAL A 167 -14.44 -22.45 -38.54
N ALA A 168 -13.97 -21.19 -38.51
CA ALA A 168 -14.56 -20.04 -39.20
C ALA A 168 -15.98 -19.60 -38.81
N ALA A 169 -16.13 -18.84 -37.72
CA ALA A 169 -17.12 -17.78 -37.65
C ALA A 169 -16.75 -16.75 -36.58
N ARG A 170 -16.79 -15.46 -36.94
CA ARG A 170 -16.71 -14.27 -36.06
C ARG A 170 -15.33 -13.63 -35.83
N ALA A 171 -14.46 -13.69 -36.83
CA ALA A 171 -13.65 -12.53 -37.16
C ALA A 171 -14.53 -11.53 -37.94
N GLY A 172 -15.15 -10.57 -37.24
CA GLY A 172 -15.89 -9.49 -37.90
C GLY A 172 -17.05 -8.92 -37.09
N CYS A 173 -16.76 -8.04 -36.14
CA CYS A 173 -17.61 -6.87 -35.85
C CYS A 173 -16.87 -5.95 -34.86
N TRP A 174 -17.30 -4.69 -34.79
CA TRP A 174 -16.69 -3.56 -34.06
C TRP A 174 -15.66 -2.74 -34.85
N ARG A 175 -16.08 -2.29 -36.04
CA ARG A 175 -16.03 -0.85 -36.34
C ARG A 175 -17.42 -0.27 -36.08
N GLY A 176 -17.47 0.86 -35.40
CA GLY A 176 -18.68 1.62 -35.05
C GLY A 176 -18.37 2.53 -33.90
#